data_AF-A0A1G3J7L6-F1
#
_entry.id   AF-A0A1G3J7L6-F1
#
_cell.length_a   1.000
_cell.length_b   1.000
_cell.length_c   1.000
_cell.angle_alpha   90.00
_cell.angle_beta   90.00
_cell.angle_gamma   90.00
#
_symmetry.space_group_name_H-M   'P 1'
#
loop_
_entity.id
_entity.type
_entity.pdbx_description
1 polymer ?
#
loop_
_entity_poly.entity_id
_entity_poly.type
_entity_poly.pdbx_seq_one_letter_code
_entity_poly.pdbx_strand_id
1 'polypeptide(L)'
;MDQPTLEKIMEELVFIKRLLSKLTGTSELPQSERFSLEAVDKAAIDFQAMSISRGEWVEDNSINKYIKSAKYYGTGNFIREHFGFSNYFKRGRSYYYNKTDLIALSKELKESNVDLGRYMDYVESQANFKKSVGEALLNTKEKKGRKNFKLPPDAKDITSKPAPLPSAEVIRNDIKALKEEFFEHNLAEYIDIYGSNHAMLKFVYHFEKYIKPELKRRCTKWVANFNYANNALELVTKKREVFVPIKEDDMILL
;
A
#
# COMPACT_ATOMS: atom_id res chain seq x y z
N MET A 1 6.24 27.04 34.24
CA MET A 1 5.16 26.20 34.81
C MET A 1 5.47 26.05 36.28
N ASP A 2 4.68 26.68 37.15
CA ASP A 2 4.82 26.48 38.60
C ASP A 2 4.37 25.07 38.94
N GLN A 3 5.24 24.30 39.57
CA GLN A 3 4.86 23.00 40.10
C GLN A 3 3.91 23.21 41.29
N PRO A 4 2.78 22.47 41.38
CA PRO A 4 1.88 22.57 42.51
C PRO A 4 2.62 22.18 43.80
N THR A 5 2.39 22.95 44.86
CA THR A 5 2.96 22.69 46.18
C THR A 5 2.39 21.40 46.77
N LEU A 6 3.18 20.70 47.60
CA LEU A 6 2.79 19.45 48.25
C LEU A 6 1.46 19.57 49.03
N GLU A 7 1.20 20.73 49.62
CA GLU A 7 -0.04 21.04 50.36
C GLU A 7 -1.28 21.04 49.43
N LYS A 8 -1.19 21.64 48.24
CA LYS A 8 -2.29 21.60 47.26
C LYS A 8 -2.59 20.18 46.79
N ILE A 9 -1.54 19.39 46.55
CA ILE A 9 -1.69 17.98 46.15
C ILE A 9 -2.42 17.20 47.26
N MET A 10 -2.05 17.42 48.51
CA MET A 10 -2.69 16.78 49.67
C MET A 10 -4.17 17.17 49.81
N GLU A 11 -4.51 18.45 49.63
CA GLU A 11 -5.90 18.94 49.69
C GLU A 11 -6.78 18.31 48.61
N GLU A 12 -6.27 18.22 47.37
CA GLU A 12 -6.96 17.58 46.25
C GLU A 12 -7.19 16.08 46.51
N LEU A 13 -6.19 15.37 47.06
CA LEU A 13 -6.33 13.96 47.41
C LEU A 13 -7.38 13.72 48.50
N VAL A 14 -7.44 14.59 49.51
CA VAL A 14 -8.48 14.52 50.56
C VAL A 14 -9.87 14.77 49.97
N PHE A 15 -9.98 15.73 49.04
CA PHE A 15 -11.24 16.03 48.36
C PHE A 15 -11.72 14.86 47.48
N ILE A 16 -10.82 14.27 46.68
CA ILE A 16 -11.11 13.08 45.85
C ILE A 16 -11.55 11.92 46.74
N LYS A 17 -10.85 11.67 47.86
CA LYS A 17 -11.21 10.62 48.82
C LYS A 17 -12.62 10.82 49.39
N ARG A 18 -13.00 12.05 49.70
CA ARG A 18 -14.37 12.39 50.18
C ARG A 18 -15.42 12.16 49.09
N LEU A 19 -15.13 12.53 47.84
CA LEU A 19 -16.05 12.31 46.72
C LEU A 19 -16.26 10.82 46.45
N LEU A 20 -15.18 10.04 46.44
CA LEU A 20 -15.25 8.58 46.30
C LEU A 20 -16.06 7.96 47.45
N SER A 21 -15.81 8.40 48.69
CA SER A 21 -16.56 7.93 49.86
C SER A 21 -18.07 8.22 49.78
N LYS A 22 -18.45 9.37 49.21
CA LYS A 22 -19.87 9.69 48.93
C LYS A 22 -20.46 8.85 47.79
N LEU A 23 -19.63 8.48 46.81
CA LEU A 23 -20.05 7.75 45.62
C LEU A 23 -20.20 6.23 45.89
N THR A 24 -19.28 5.64 46.65
CA THR A 24 -19.20 4.18 46.86
C THR A 24 -19.63 3.74 48.27
N GLY A 25 -19.83 4.69 49.18
CA GLY A 25 -19.89 4.45 50.63
C GLY A 25 -18.49 4.44 51.25
N THR A 26 -18.39 4.64 52.58
CA THR A 26 -17.13 4.50 53.33
C THR A 26 -16.89 3.04 53.73
N SER A 27 -15.63 2.71 54.02
CA SER A 27 -15.25 1.43 54.66
C SER A 27 -15.83 1.25 56.07
N GLU A 28 -16.59 2.22 56.58
CA GLU A 28 -17.23 2.22 57.88
C GLU A 28 -18.73 1.87 57.81
N LEU A 29 -19.36 1.93 56.62
CA LEU A 29 -20.78 1.56 56.45
C LEU A 29 -21.00 0.04 56.40
N PRO A 30 -22.16 -0.51 56.81
CA PRO A 30 -22.49 -1.92 56.61
C PRO A 30 -22.43 -2.32 55.13
N GLN A 31 -22.03 -3.57 54.81
CA GLN A 31 -21.89 -4.04 53.43
C GLN A 31 -23.19 -3.93 52.61
N SER A 32 -24.35 -4.02 53.27
CA SER A 32 -25.69 -3.85 52.69
C SER A 32 -26.00 -2.41 52.24
N GLU A 33 -25.25 -1.42 52.74
CA GLU A 33 -25.44 0.01 52.44
C GLU A 33 -24.35 0.56 51.51
N ARG A 34 -23.34 -0.27 51.17
CA ARG A 34 -22.32 0.06 50.18
C ARG A 34 -22.79 -0.33 48.79
N PHE A 35 -22.40 0.43 47.79
CA PHE A 35 -22.58 -0.01 46.41
C PHE A 35 -21.72 -1.25 46.15
N SER A 36 -22.29 -2.24 45.47
CA SER A 36 -21.51 -3.38 45.01
C SER A 36 -20.50 -2.91 43.95
N LEU A 37 -19.37 -3.60 43.85
CA LEU A 37 -18.37 -3.30 42.83
C LEU A 37 -18.97 -3.39 41.42
N GLU A 38 -19.85 -4.38 41.20
CA GLU A 38 -20.54 -4.57 39.91
C GLU A 38 -21.48 -3.40 39.58
N ALA A 39 -22.15 -2.82 40.59
CA ALA A 39 -23.01 -1.65 40.40
C ALA A 39 -22.20 -0.40 40.06
N VAL A 40 -21.05 -0.21 40.71
CA VAL A 40 -20.11 0.88 40.42
C VAL A 40 -19.52 0.72 39.02
N ASP A 41 -19.09 -0.48 38.65
CA ASP A 41 -18.55 -0.78 37.32
C ASP A 41 -19.59 -0.52 36.22
N LYS A 42 -20.83 -0.96 36.43
CA LYS A 42 -21.94 -0.70 35.51
C LYS A 42 -22.20 0.80 35.37
N ALA A 43 -22.27 1.53 36.48
CA ALA A 43 -22.47 2.97 36.47
C ALA A 43 -21.32 3.70 35.74
N ALA A 44 -20.07 3.25 35.90
CA ALA A 44 -18.93 3.81 35.19
C ALA A 44 -19.03 3.58 33.66
N ILE A 45 -19.41 2.38 33.23
CA ILE A 45 -19.63 2.05 31.81
C ILE A 45 -20.77 2.89 31.21
N ASP A 46 -21.89 3.01 31.93
CA ASP A 46 -23.05 3.80 31.50
C ASP A 46 -22.70 5.29 31.43
N PHE A 47 -21.98 5.81 32.43
CA PHE A 47 -21.48 7.18 32.42
C PHE A 47 -20.55 7.45 31.22
N GLN A 48 -19.66 6.52 30.90
CA GLN A 48 -18.78 6.62 29.74
C GLN A 48 -19.55 6.52 28.41
N ALA A 49 -20.63 5.74 28.34
CA ALA A 49 -21.52 5.73 27.17
C ALA A 49 -22.22 7.09 27.00
N MET A 50 -22.68 7.68 28.10
CA MET A 50 -23.30 8.99 28.09
C MET A 50 -22.31 10.11 27.73
N SER A 51 -21.07 10.07 28.20
CA SER A 51 -20.07 11.08 27.83
C SER A 51 -19.73 11.04 26.33
N ILE A 52 -19.64 9.84 25.75
CA ILE A 52 -19.50 9.67 24.29
C ILE A 52 -20.72 10.21 23.55
N SER A 53 -21.94 9.89 24.00
CA SER A 53 -23.17 10.35 23.33
C SER A 53 -23.36 11.87 23.43
N ARG A 54 -22.89 12.51 24.52
CA ARG A 54 -22.79 13.97 24.65
C ARG A 54 -21.73 14.60 23.73
N GLY A 55 -20.88 13.78 23.09
CA GLY A 55 -19.85 14.25 22.16
C GLY A 55 -18.62 14.86 22.85
N GLU A 56 -18.39 14.51 24.12
CA GLU A 56 -17.16 14.88 24.86
C GLU A 56 -15.92 14.13 24.33
N TRP A 57 -16.16 13.00 23.68
CA TRP A 57 -15.12 12.09 23.20
C TRP A 57 -15.25 11.84 21.71
N VAL A 58 -14.11 11.82 21.02
CA VAL A 58 -13.98 11.65 19.58
C VAL A 58 -13.36 10.30 19.30
N GLU A 59 -14.00 9.47 18.48
CA GLU A 59 -13.43 8.21 18.03
C GLU A 59 -12.25 8.46 17.06
N ASP A 60 -11.25 7.58 17.07
CA ASP A 60 -10.02 7.67 16.25
C ASP A 60 -10.28 8.03 14.77
N ASN A 61 -11.19 7.31 14.11
CA ASN A 61 -11.54 7.51 12.71
C ASN A 61 -12.23 8.87 12.43
N SER A 62 -12.61 9.60 13.48
CA SER A 62 -13.23 10.93 13.41
C SER A 62 -12.29 12.06 13.80
N ILE A 63 -11.02 11.80 14.13
CA ILE A 63 -10.06 12.86 14.49
C ILE A 63 -9.88 13.87 13.35
N ASN A 64 -9.89 13.40 12.09
CA ASN A 64 -9.75 14.26 10.91
C ASN A 64 -10.86 15.33 10.77
N LYS A 65 -11.99 15.16 11.46
CA LYS A 65 -13.06 16.17 11.50
C LYS A 65 -12.62 17.42 12.25
N TYR A 66 -11.73 17.25 13.24
CA TYR A 66 -11.23 18.29 14.16
C TYR A 66 -9.82 18.78 13.79
N ILE A 67 -8.98 17.91 13.24
CA ILE A 67 -7.66 18.24 12.68
C ILE A 67 -7.71 17.92 11.18
N LYS A 68 -8.01 18.92 10.34
CA LYS A 68 -8.29 18.71 8.91
C LYS A 68 -7.13 18.10 8.12
N SER A 69 -5.90 18.39 8.53
CA SER A 69 -4.68 17.83 7.92
C SER A 69 -4.38 16.40 8.37
N ALA A 70 -5.09 15.86 9.36
CA ALA A 70 -4.85 14.51 9.85
C ALA A 70 -5.28 13.43 8.84
N LYS A 71 -4.56 12.31 8.85
CA LYS A 71 -4.95 11.11 8.08
C LYS A 71 -6.25 10.51 8.65
N TYR A 72 -6.96 9.77 7.81
CA TYR A 72 -8.20 9.09 8.20
C TYR A 72 -7.96 7.97 9.23
N TYR A 73 -6.82 7.29 9.15
CA TYR A 73 -6.44 6.20 10.04
C TYR A 73 -5.08 6.45 10.67
N GLY A 74 -4.83 5.83 11.83
CA GLY A 74 -3.51 5.83 12.49
C GLY A 74 -3.12 7.15 13.18
N THR A 75 -3.87 8.23 12.95
CA THR A 75 -3.63 9.54 13.59
C THR A 75 -3.64 9.45 15.10
N GLY A 76 -4.64 8.79 15.67
CA GLY A 76 -4.75 8.68 17.11
C GLY A 76 -3.61 7.90 17.75
N ASN A 77 -3.09 6.86 17.09
CA ASN A 77 -1.88 6.18 17.55
C ASN A 77 -0.66 7.11 17.50
N PHE A 78 -0.51 7.82 16.38
CA PHE A 78 0.60 8.73 16.17
C PHE A 78 0.67 9.83 17.23
N ILE A 79 -0.45 10.51 17.54
CA ILE A 79 -0.44 11.58 18.55
C ILE A 79 -0.17 11.08 19.97
N ARG A 80 -0.53 9.83 20.29
CA ARG A 80 -0.14 9.22 21.58
C ARG A 80 1.36 9.00 21.66
N GLU A 81 1.93 8.39 20.63
CA GLU A 81 3.34 7.96 20.63
C GLU A 81 4.30 9.15 20.44
N HIS A 82 3.98 10.06 19.53
CA HIS A 82 4.87 11.14 19.14
C HIS A 82 4.60 12.46 19.86
N PHE A 83 3.35 12.75 20.23
CA PHE A 83 2.98 14.00 20.92
C PHE A 83 2.64 13.80 22.40
N GLY A 84 2.66 12.57 22.90
CA GLY A 84 2.35 12.28 24.30
C GLY A 84 0.89 12.55 24.67
N PHE A 85 -0.03 12.47 23.70
CA PHE A 85 -1.46 12.70 23.95
C PHE A 85 -2.00 11.66 24.94
N SER A 86 -2.27 12.08 26.17
CA SER A 86 -2.60 11.19 27.30
C SER A 86 -4.09 11.13 27.63
N ASN A 87 -4.88 12.12 27.21
CA ASN A 87 -6.31 12.19 27.53
C ASN A 87 -7.16 11.38 26.54
N TYR A 88 -7.02 10.05 26.60
CA TYR A 88 -7.74 9.11 25.76
C TYR A 88 -8.13 7.86 26.56
N PHE A 89 -9.09 7.08 26.06
CA PHE A 89 -9.38 5.75 26.58
C PHE A 89 -9.68 4.76 25.45
N LYS A 90 -9.69 3.47 25.77
CA LYS A 90 -10.08 2.40 24.87
C LYS A 90 -11.42 1.80 25.29
N ARG A 91 -12.33 1.61 24.34
CA ARG A 91 -13.60 0.89 24.55
C ARG A 91 -13.81 -0.10 23.41
N GLY A 92 -13.81 -1.39 23.75
CA GLY A 92 -13.81 -2.46 22.75
C GLY A 92 -12.56 -2.37 21.86
N ARG A 93 -12.78 -2.25 20.55
CA ARG A 93 -11.69 -2.10 19.56
C ARG A 93 -11.34 -0.65 19.23
N SER A 94 -12.15 0.31 19.67
CA SER A 94 -12.00 1.72 19.32
C SER A 94 -11.29 2.51 20.43
N TYR A 95 -10.49 3.49 20.00
CA TYR A 95 -9.94 4.51 20.86
C TYR A 95 -10.76 5.79 20.77
N TYR A 96 -10.94 6.42 21.93
CA TYR A 96 -11.67 7.66 22.10
C TYR A 96 -10.75 8.70 22.74
N TYR A 97 -10.77 9.91 22.19
CA TYR A 97 -9.88 11.01 22.57
C TYR A 97 -10.73 12.17 23.04
N ASN A 98 -10.26 12.86 24.08
CA ASN A 98 -10.98 14.01 24.61
C ASN A 98 -11.08 15.11 23.54
N LYS A 99 -12.30 15.61 23.31
CA LYS A 99 -12.57 16.59 22.26
C LYS A 99 -11.90 17.94 22.51
N THR A 100 -11.88 18.43 23.75
CA THR A 100 -11.30 19.75 24.06
C THR A 100 -9.81 19.75 23.81
N ASP A 101 -9.13 18.67 24.20
CA ASP A 101 -7.68 18.54 24.05
C ASP A 101 -7.28 18.30 22.58
N LEU A 102 -8.10 17.59 21.81
CA LEU A 102 -7.92 17.50 20.35
C LEU A 102 -8.04 18.85 19.66
N ILE A 103 -8.96 19.71 20.11
CA ILE A 103 -9.12 21.07 19.57
C ILE A 103 -7.91 21.93 19.97
N ALA A 104 -7.43 21.81 21.21
CA ALA A 104 -6.21 22.49 21.66
C ALA A 104 -4.99 22.08 20.82
N LEU A 105 -4.80 20.77 20.58
CA LEU A 105 -3.76 20.27 19.69
C LEU A 105 -3.90 20.82 18.26
N SER A 106 -5.11 20.87 17.71
CA SER A 106 -5.38 21.46 16.39
C SER A 106 -4.94 22.93 16.32
N LYS A 107 -5.14 23.68 17.40
CA LYS A 107 -4.72 25.08 17.50
C LYS A 107 -3.20 25.21 17.55
N GLU A 108 -2.54 24.41 18.39
CA GLU A 108 -1.09 24.41 18.55
C GLU A 108 -0.36 24.03 17.25
N LEU A 109 -0.91 23.05 16.50
CA LEU A 109 -0.43 22.68 15.17
C LEU A 109 -0.55 23.84 14.17
N LYS A 110 -1.65 24.60 14.20
CA LYS A 110 -1.83 25.78 13.33
C LYS A 110 -0.89 26.91 13.72
N GLU A 111 -0.74 27.20 15.02
CA GLU A 111 0.18 28.22 15.53
C GLU A 111 1.63 27.88 15.16
N SER A 112 1.98 26.60 15.14
CA SER A 112 3.30 26.11 14.73
C SER A 112 3.46 25.94 13.21
N ASN A 113 2.43 26.24 12.41
CA ASN A 113 2.39 26.01 10.97
C ASN A 113 2.75 24.57 10.54
N VAL A 114 2.25 23.59 11.30
CA VAL A 114 2.49 22.15 11.06
C VAL A 114 1.26 21.50 10.43
N ASP A 115 1.46 20.88 9.28
CA ASP A 115 0.50 19.95 8.70
C ASP A 115 0.72 18.55 9.30
N LEU A 116 -0.25 18.07 10.08
CA LEU A 116 -0.12 16.80 10.80
C LEU A 116 0.05 15.60 9.87
N GLY A 117 -0.72 15.54 8.77
CA GLY A 117 -0.64 14.43 7.82
C GLY A 117 0.72 14.34 7.15
N ARG A 118 1.26 15.48 6.70
CA ARG A 118 2.62 15.55 6.14
C ARG A 118 3.70 15.23 7.18
N TYR A 119 3.52 15.65 8.42
CA TYR A 119 4.45 15.32 9.49
C TYR A 119 4.46 13.81 9.77
N MET A 120 3.30 13.17 9.77
CA MET A 120 3.20 11.70 9.86
C MET A 120 3.94 11.01 8.70
N ASP A 121 3.73 11.47 7.46
CA ASP A 121 4.45 10.95 6.28
C ASP A 121 5.97 11.11 6.41
N TYR A 122 6.43 12.24 6.93
CA TYR A 122 7.84 12.51 7.14
C TYR A 122 8.46 11.55 8.16
N VAL A 123 7.80 11.33 9.30
CA VAL A 123 8.29 10.40 10.34
C VAL A 123 8.35 8.97 9.81
N GLU A 124 7.31 8.52 9.09
CA GLU A 124 7.27 7.20 8.46
C GLU A 124 8.38 7.03 7.42
N SER A 125 8.55 8.03 6.55
CA SER A 125 9.62 8.04 5.54
C SER A 125 11.01 8.01 6.18
N GLN A 126 11.23 8.76 7.27
CA GLN A 126 12.50 8.75 8.00
C GLN A 126 12.80 7.37 8.60
N ALA A 127 11.79 6.69 9.17
CA ALA A 127 11.93 5.34 9.70
C ALA A 127 12.25 4.32 8.60
N ASN A 128 11.52 4.38 7.49
CA ASN A 128 11.74 3.52 6.33
C ASN A 128 13.13 3.73 5.71
N PHE A 129 13.58 4.98 5.60
CA PHE A 129 14.92 5.28 5.12
C PHE A 129 16.01 4.69 6.03
N LYS A 130 15.90 4.88 7.35
CA LYS A 130 16.83 4.30 8.32
C LYS A 130 16.87 2.77 8.22
N LYS A 131 15.71 2.12 8.04
CA LYS A 131 15.61 0.68 7.82
C LYS A 131 16.34 0.25 6.54
N SER A 132 16.06 0.90 5.41
CA SER A 132 16.70 0.62 4.12
C SER A 132 18.23 0.81 4.17
N VAL A 133 18.71 1.87 4.83
CA VAL A 133 20.14 2.10 5.05
C VAL A 133 20.74 1.00 5.94
N GLY A 134 20.06 0.61 7.02
CA GLY A 134 20.47 -0.50 7.87
C GLY A 134 20.58 -1.82 7.11
N GLU A 135 19.57 -2.17 6.30
CA GLU A 135 19.58 -3.36 5.45
C GLU A 135 20.69 -3.32 4.39
N ALA A 136 20.96 -2.16 3.78
CA ALA A 136 22.07 -1.98 2.84
C ALA A 136 23.44 -2.16 3.51
N LEU A 137 23.61 -1.67 4.74
CA LEU A 137 24.84 -1.84 5.52
C LEU A 137 25.06 -3.29 5.98
N LEU A 138 24.00 -4.01 6.34
CA LEU A 138 24.08 -5.44 6.65
C LEU A 138 24.47 -6.24 5.39
N ASN A 139 23.85 -5.92 4.25
CA ASN A 139 24.16 -6.54 2.97
C ASN A 139 25.60 -6.32 2.50
N THR A 140 26.27 -5.25 2.92
CA THR A 140 27.66 -4.94 2.50
C THR A 140 28.71 -5.52 3.44
N LYS A 141 28.42 -5.69 4.74
CA LYS A 141 29.36 -6.28 5.70
C LYS A 141 29.56 -7.79 5.51
N GLU A 142 28.54 -8.52 5.08
CA GLU A 142 28.65 -9.99 4.89
C GLU A 142 29.13 -10.43 3.49
N LYS A 143 29.10 -9.54 2.48
CA LYS A 143 29.33 -9.90 1.08
C LYS A 143 30.76 -9.71 0.56
N LYS A 144 31.73 -9.31 1.39
CA LYS A 144 33.15 -9.39 0.99
C LYS A 144 33.63 -10.85 1.12
N GLY A 145 33.37 -11.64 0.07
CA GLY A 145 34.01 -12.94 -0.17
C GLY A 145 33.19 -14.19 0.15
N ARG A 146 32.01 -14.09 0.79
CA ARG A 146 31.11 -15.24 0.98
C ARG A 146 30.06 -15.30 -0.13
N LYS A 147 30.00 -16.45 -0.82
CA LYS A 147 28.89 -16.77 -1.75
C LYS A 147 27.64 -17.06 -0.92
N ASN A 148 26.53 -16.37 -1.19
CA ASN A 148 25.24 -16.54 -0.50
C ASN A 148 24.50 -17.84 -0.87
N PHE A 149 25.20 -18.80 -1.45
CA PHE A 149 24.65 -20.04 -1.97
C PHE A 149 25.70 -21.15 -1.85
N LYS A 150 25.23 -22.38 -1.64
CA LYS A 150 26.03 -23.59 -1.71
C LYS A 150 25.38 -24.49 -2.75
N LEU A 151 26.08 -24.77 -3.85
CA LEU A 151 25.60 -25.77 -4.80
C LEU A 151 25.54 -27.14 -4.11
N PRO A 152 24.46 -27.91 -4.30
CA PRO A 152 24.43 -29.31 -3.90
C PRO A 152 25.65 -30.07 -4.47
N PRO A 153 26.27 -30.99 -3.72
CA PRO A 153 27.49 -31.69 -4.16
C PRO A 153 27.34 -32.45 -5.48
N ASP A 154 26.11 -32.86 -5.77
CA ASP A 154 25.59 -33.61 -6.91
C ASP A 154 25.19 -32.72 -8.10
N ALA A 155 25.08 -31.41 -7.91
CA ALA A 155 24.80 -30.46 -8.97
C ALA A 155 26.08 -30.06 -9.73
N LYS A 156 26.74 -31.05 -10.34
CA LYS A 156 27.91 -30.87 -11.21
C LYS A 156 27.58 -31.25 -12.64
N ASP A 157 28.12 -30.51 -13.60
CA ASP A 157 28.09 -30.81 -15.03
C ASP A 157 26.68 -30.95 -15.65
N ILE A 158 25.67 -30.36 -15.01
CA ILE A 158 24.31 -30.24 -15.55
C ILE A 158 24.32 -29.15 -16.62
N THR A 159 24.58 -29.56 -17.86
CA THR A 159 24.50 -28.68 -19.03
C THR A 159 23.54 -29.29 -20.04
N SER A 160 22.56 -28.51 -20.49
CA SER A 160 21.84 -28.81 -21.72
C SER A 160 22.57 -28.11 -22.85
N LYS A 161 22.94 -28.85 -23.89
CA LYS A 161 23.30 -28.21 -25.15
C LYS A 161 22.02 -27.54 -25.66
N PRO A 162 22.00 -26.21 -25.84
CA PRO A 162 20.85 -25.58 -26.48
C PRO A 162 20.66 -26.24 -27.85
N ALA A 163 19.41 -26.35 -28.29
CA ALA A 163 19.14 -26.77 -29.66
C ALA A 163 19.95 -25.89 -30.62
N PRO A 164 20.48 -26.43 -31.72
CA PRO A 164 21.18 -25.63 -32.70
C PRO A 164 20.27 -24.48 -33.13
N LEU A 165 20.83 -23.26 -33.09
CA LEU A 165 20.10 -22.07 -33.51
C LEU A 165 19.67 -22.24 -34.97
N PRO A 166 18.40 -21.96 -35.32
CA PRO A 166 17.98 -21.96 -36.71
C PRO A 166 18.76 -20.90 -37.48
N SER A 167 18.96 -21.11 -38.79
CA SER A 167 19.62 -20.10 -39.63
C SER A 167 18.76 -18.84 -39.68
N ALA A 168 19.42 -17.68 -39.83
CA ALA A 168 18.71 -16.40 -39.96
C ALA A 168 17.74 -16.40 -41.15
N GLU A 169 18.04 -17.16 -42.21
CA GLU A 169 17.17 -17.31 -43.39
C GLU A 169 15.85 -18.01 -43.07
N VAL A 170 15.87 -19.06 -42.24
CA VAL A 170 14.64 -19.74 -41.80
C VAL A 170 13.74 -18.75 -41.04
N ILE A 171 14.31 -17.96 -40.14
CA ILE A 171 13.56 -16.96 -39.37
C ILE A 171 13.03 -15.84 -40.27
N ARG A 172 13.83 -15.36 -41.24
CA ARG A 172 13.37 -14.35 -42.21
C ARG A 172 12.24 -14.86 -43.09
N ASN A 173 12.29 -16.12 -43.50
CA ASN A 173 11.21 -16.74 -44.28
C ASN A 173 9.93 -16.86 -43.44
N ASP A 174 10.04 -17.19 -42.15
CA ASP A 174 8.90 -17.21 -41.22
C ASP A 174 8.30 -15.80 -41.03
N ILE A 175 9.15 -14.78 -40.84
CA ILE A 175 8.70 -13.38 -40.79
C ILE A 175 8.00 -13.01 -42.10
N LYS A 176 8.56 -13.35 -43.26
CA LYS A 176 7.95 -13.08 -44.57
C LYS A 176 6.57 -13.71 -44.70
N ALA A 177 6.42 -14.98 -44.32
CA ALA A 177 5.12 -15.67 -44.33
C ALA A 177 4.12 -15.00 -43.38
N LEU A 178 4.56 -14.56 -42.20
CA LEU A 178 3.72 -13.80 -41.27
C LEU A 178 3.31 -12.44 -41.84
N LYS A 179 4.20 -11.76 -42.58
CA LYS A 179 3.88 -10.52 -43.30
C LYS A 179 2.81 -10.76 -44.37
N GLU A 180 2.92 -11.83 -45.15
CA GLU A 180 1.93 -12.22 -46.15
C GLU A 180 0.57 -12.52 -45.49
N GLU A 181 0.54 -13.32 -44.41
CA GLU A 181 -0.68 -13.63 -43.65
C GLU A 181 -1.36 -12.36 -43.10
N PHE A 182 -0.57 -11.36 -42.70
CA PHE A 182 -1.08 -10.09 -42.17
C PHE A 182 -1.95 -9.36 -43.20
N PHE A 183 -1.52 -9.34 -44.46
CA PHE A 183 -2.26 -8.70 -45.55
C PHE A 183 -3.41 -9.60 -46.04
N GLU A 184 -3.17 -10.90 -46.21
CA GLU A 184 -4.19 -11.86 -46.71
C GLU A 184 -5.44 -11.89 -45.82
N HIS A 185 -5.26 -11.77 -44.50
CA HIS A 185 -6.37 -11.80 -43.54
C HIS A 185 -6.79 -10.42 -43.03
N ASN A 186 -6.31 -9.34 -43.66
CA ASN A 186 -6.58 -7.95 -43.28
C ASN A 186 -6.44 -7.72 -41.76
N LEU A 187 -5.34 -8.21 -41.19
CA LEU A 187 -5.12 -8.15 -39.73
C LEU A 187 -4.82 -6.74 -39.23
N ALA A 188 -4.60 -5.78 -40.13
CA ALA A 188 -4.37 -4.37 -39.82
C ALA A 188 -5.50 -3.73 -39.01
N GLU A 189 -6.74 -4.20 -39.15
CA GLU A 189 -7.88 -3.73 -38.35
C GLU A 189 -7.78 -4.12 -36.87
N TYR A 190 -7.06 -5.21 -36.57
CA TYR A 190 -7.07 -5.86 -35.25
C TYR A 190 -5.70 -5.81 -34.54
N ILE A 191 -4.65 -5.42 -35.25
CA ILE A 191 -3.26 -5.47 -34.77
C ILE A 191 -2.54 -4.16 -35.09
N ASP A 192 -1.84 -3.62 -34.11
CA ASP A 192 -0.88 -2.52 -34.28
C ASP A 192 0.55 -3.06 -34.35
N ILE A 193 1.38 -2.41 -35.18
CA ILE A 193 2.81 -2.71 -35.27
C ILE A 193 3.59 -1.48 -34.83
N TYR A 194 4.20 -1.58 -33.65
CA TYR A 194 5.03 -0.57 -33.03
C TYR A 194 6.51 -0.76 -33.40
N GLY A 195 7.21 0.35 -33.62
CA GLY A 195 8.66 0.35 -33.88
C GLY A 195 9.06 -0.55 -35.05
N SER A 196 8.14 -0.81 -35.98
CA SER A 196 8.29 -1.69 -37.15
C SER A 196 8.65 -3.14 -36.84
N ASN A 197 8.60 -3.63 -35.59
CA ASN A 197 8.97 -5.03 -35.29
C ASN A 197 8.32 -5.60 -34.04
N HIS A 198 7.36 -4.89 -33.46
CA HIS A 198 6.62 -5.36 -32.30
C HIS A 198 5.12 -5.23 -32.55
N ALA A 199 4.41 -6.35 -32.54
CA ALA A 199 2.97 -6.39 -32.76
C ALA A 199 2.20 -6.41 -31.43
N MET A 200 1.03 -5.76 -31.41
CA MET A 200 0.11 -5.75 -30.28
C MET A 200 -1.34 -5.79 -30.77
N LEU A 201 -2.23 -6.41 -30.01
CA LEU A 201 -3.66 -6.45 -30.33
C LEU A 201 -4.32 -5.10 -30.06
N LYS A 202 -5.19 -4.65 -30.98
CA LYS A 202 -6.06 -3.46 -30.86
C LYS A 202 -7.30 -3.68 -30.01
N PHE A 203 -7.45 -4.87 -29.45
CA PHE A 203 -8.65 -5.27 -28.74
C PHE A 203 -8.87 -4.41 -27.50
N VAL A 204 -10.03 -3.78 -27.42
CA VAL A 204 -10.48 -3.03 -26.24
C VAL A 204 -11.39 -3.94 -25.43
N TYR A 205 -11.06 -4.12 -24.15
CA TYR A 205 -11.70 -5.06 -23.22
C TYR A 205 -13.24 -5.09 -23.31
N HIS A 206 -13.89 -3.93 -23.41
CA HIS A 206 -15.35 -3.84 -23.48
C HIS A 206 -15.96 -4.30 -24.81
N PHE A 207 -15.20 -4.28 -25.91
CA PHE A 207 -15.67 -4.66 -27.25
C PHE A 207 -15.20 -6.05 -27.68
N GLU A 208 -14.23 -6.64 -26.98
CA GLU A 208 -13.71 -7.99 -27.23
C GLU A 208 -14.79 -9.08 -27.26
N LYS A 209 -15.86 -8.92 -26.49
CA LYS A 209 -16.97 -9.88 -26.42
C LYS A 209 -17.68 -10.06 -27.78
N TYR A 210 -17.61 -9.07 -28.66
CA TYR A 210 -18.30 -9.07 -29.94
C TYR A 210 -17.41 -9.55 -31.10
N ILE A 211 -16.14 -9.85 -30.84
CA ILE A 211 -15.20 -10.37 -31.84
C ILE A 211 -15.40 -11.89 -31.94
N LYS A 212 -15.45 -12.41 -33.17
CA LYS A 212 -15.53 -13.85 -33.42
C LYS A 212 -14.36 -14.58 -32.73
N PRO A 213 -14.59 -15.64 -31.93
CA PRO A 213 -13.52 -16.33 -31.20
C PRO A 213 -12.36 -16.81 -32.08
N GLU A 214 -12.66 -17.25 -33.31
CA GLU A 214 -11.66 -17.71 -34.28
C GLU A 214 -10.73 -16.56 -34.72
N LEU A 215 -11.30 -15.39 -34.99
CA LEU A 215 -10.54 -14.19 -35.36
C LEU A 215 -9.66 -13.73 -34.20
N LYS A 216 -10.20 -13.71 -32.97
CA LYS A 216 -9.44 -13.41 -31.76
C LYS A 216 -8.24 -14.35 -31.58
N ARG A 217 -8.47 -15.66 -31.76
CA ARG A 217 -7.43 -16.69 -31.67
C ARG A 217 -6.36 -16.51 -32.74
N ARG A 218 -6.77 -16.24 -33.98
CA ARG A 218 -5.84 -15.98 -35.09
C ARG A 218 -4.96 -14.77 -34.81
N CYS A 219 -5.55 -13.62 -34.45
CA CYS A 219 -4.80 -12.41 -34.16
C CYS A 219 -3.82 -12.62 -32.99
N THR A 220 -4.27 -13.26 -31.91
CA THR A 220 -3.43 -13.53 -30.74
C THR A 220 -2.24 -14.44 -31.10
N LYS A 221 -2.50 -15.49 -31.90
CA LYS A 221 -1.44 -16.40 -32.38
C LYS A 221 -0.46 -15.67 -33.28
N TRP A 222 -0.96 -14.85 -34.20
CA TRP A 222 -0.13 -14.07 -35.12
C TRP A 222 0.79 -13.10 -34.37
N VAL A 223 0.25 -12.32 -33.43
CA VAL A 223 1.05 -11.39 -32.59
C VAL A 223 2.15 -12.13 -31.84
N ALA A 224 1.84 -13.28 -31.23
CA ALA A 224 2.82 -14.08 -30.51
C ALA A 224 3.93 -14.59 -31.45
N ASN A 225 3.56 -15.13 -32.62
CA ASN A 225 4.51 -15.66 -33.60
C ASN A 225 5.40 -14.55 -34.17
N PHE A 226 4.83 -13.40 -34.54
CA PHE A 226 5.58 -12.28 -35.10
C PHE A 226 6.59 -11.70 -34.11
N ASN A 227 6.18 -11.51 -32.85
CA ASN A 227 7.08 -11.05 -31.79
C ASN A 227 8.17 -12.07 -31.48
N TYR A 228 7.82 -13.36 -31.46
CA TYR A 228 8.77 -14.45 -31.25
C TYR A 228 9.82 -14.51 -32.37
N ALA A 229 9.40 -14.46 -33.64
CA ALA A 229 10.29 -14.52 -34.78
C ALA A 229 11.25 -13.32 -34.83
N ASN A 230 10.77 -12.10 -34.55
CA ASN A 230 11.63 -10.91 -34.47
C ASN A 230 12.65 -10.99 -33.33
N ASN A 231 12.24 -11.50 -32.16
CA ASN A 231 13.15 -11.72 -31.03
C ASN A 231 14.18 -12.82 -31.35
N ALA A 232 13.77 -13.92 -31.99
CA ALA A 232 14.67 -14.97 -32.43
C ALA A 232 15.70 -14.45 -33.45
N LEU A 233 15.27 -13.61 -34.40
CA LEU A 233 16.17 -12.99 -35.37
C LEU A 233 17.19 -12.06 -34.71
N GLU A 234 16.77 -11.30 -33.70
CA GLU A 234 17.66 -10.45 -32.91
C GLU A 234 18.72 -11.27 -32.16
N LEU A 235 18.34 -12.40 -31.57
CA LEU A 235 19.30 -13.28 -30.89
C LEU A 235 20.34 -13.88 -31.84
N VAL A 236 19.96 -14.19 -33.08
CA VAL A 236 20.87 -14.78 -34.09
C VAL A 236 21.74 -13.71 -34.77
N THR A 237 21.22 -12.52 -35.03
CA THR A 237 21.87 -11.52 -35.90
C THR A 237 22.22 -10.19 -35.21
N LYS A 238 21.78 -9.98 -33.97
CA LYS A 238 21.78 -8.68 -33.25
C LYS A 238 21.02 -7.56 -33.98
N LYS A 239 20.18 -7.91 -34.95
CA LYS A 239 19.35 -6.98 -35.72
C LYS A 239 17.93 -7.54 -35.81
N ARG A 240 16.94 -6.65 -35.76
CA ARG A 240 15.54 -6.99 -36.04
C ARG A 240 15.21 -6.72 -37.50
N GLU A 241 14.22 -7.43 -38.02
CA GLU A 241 13.69 -7.12 -39.34
C GLU A 241 12.73 -5.96 -39.24
N VAL A 242 12.78 -5.05 -40.21
CA VAL A 242 11.85 -3.93 -40.28
C VAL A 242 10.61 -4.40 -41.03
N PHE A 243 9.47 -4.29 -40.39
CA PHE A 243 8.15 -4.32 -41.00
C PHE A 243 7.83 -2.92 -41.48
N VAL A 244 7.81 -2.75 -42.80
CA VAL A 244 7.24 -1.59 -43.46
C VAL A 244 5.86 -2.03 -43.94
N PRO A 245 4.76 -1.56 -43.33
CA PRO A 245 3.43 -1.78 -43.88
C PRO A 245 3.39 -1.07 -45.23
N ILE A 246 3.33 -1.84 -46.32
CA ILE A 246 3.01 -1.27 -47.63
C ILE A 246 1.57 -0.77 -47.52
N LYS A 247 1.34 0.51 -47.83
CA LYS A 247 -0.01 1.08 -47.85
C LYS A 247 -0.80 0.41 -48.97
N GLU A 248 -2.10 0.18 -48.79
CA GLU A 248 -2.98 -0.41 -49.81
C GLU A 248 -2.86 0.27 -51.18
N ASP A 249 -2.53 1.57 -51.21
CA ASP A 249 -2.31 2.36 -52.44
C ASP A 249 -1.18 1.83 -53.35
N ASP A 250 -0.18 1.12 -52.78
CA ASP A 250 0.96 0.59 -53.53
C ASP A 250 0.73 -0.85 -54.03
N MET A 251 -0.35 -1.53 -53.60
CA MET A 251 -0.70 -2.87 -54.10
C MET A 251 -1.50 -2.88 -55.41
N ILE A 252 -1.98 -1.72 -55.86
CA ILE A 252 -2.77 -1.60 -57.11
C ILE A 252 -1.85 -1.54 -58.36
N LEU A 253 -0.52 -1.56 -58.20
CA LEU A 253 0.45 -1.42 -59.29
C LEU A 253 1.42 -2.62 -59.50
N LEU A 254 1.06 -3.82 -59.04
CA LEU A 254 1.71 -5.09 -59.44
C LEU A 254 0.67 -6.07 -60.00
#